data_AF-A0A5E4DD12-F1
#
_entry.id   AF-A0A5E4DD12-F1
#
_cell.length_a   1.000
_cell.length_b   1.000
_cell.length_c   1.000
_cell.angle_alpha   90.00
_cell.angle_beta   90.00
_cell.angle_gamma   90.00
#
_symmetry.space_group_name_H-M   'P 1'
#
loop_
_entity.id
_entity.type
_entity.pdbx_description
1 polymer ?
#
loop_
_entity_poly.entity_id
_entity_poly.type
_entity_poly.pdbx_seq_one_letter_code
_entity_poly.pdbx_strand_id
1 'polypeptide(L)'
;VFCASCCSLKCKLLYMDRKEARVCVICHSVLMNAQAWENMMSASSQSPNPNNPAEYCSTIPPLQQAQASGALSSPPPTVMVPVGVLKHPGAEVAQPREQRRVWFADGILPNGEVADAAKLTMNGTSSAGTLAVSHDPVKPVTTSPLPAEADISLFSGSITQVGSPVGSAMNLIPEDGLPPILISTGVKGDYAVEEKPSQISVMQQLEDGGPDPLVFVLNANLLSMVKIVNYVNRKCWCFTTKGMHAVGQSEIVILLQCLPDEKCLPKDIFNHFVQLYRDALAGGNAL
;
A
#
# COMPACT_ATOMS: atom_id res chain seq x y z
N VAL A 1 -16.84 27.36 6.11
CA VAL A 1 -16.89 28.84 6.08
C VAL A 1 -15.84 29.37 7.04
N PHE A 2 -15.16 30.48 6.73
CA PHE A 2 -14.10 31.05 7.56
C PHE A 2 -14.52 32.41 8.13
N CYS A 3 -13.96 32.81 9.28
CA CYS A 3 -14.14 34.16 9.81
C CYS A 3 -13.41 35.21 8.96
N ALA A 4 -13.75 36.49 9.15
CA ALA A 4 -13.18 37.60 8.38
C ALA A 4 -11.64 37.65 8.43
N SER A 5 -11.03 37.33 9.58
CA SER A 5 -9.57 37.33 9.77
C SER A 5 -8.90 36.21 8.96
N CYS A 6 -9.41 34.97 9.05
CA CYS A 6 -8.86 33.81 8.33
C CYS A 6 -9.16 33.82 6.82
N CYS A 7 -10.07 34.69 6.36
CA CYS A 7 -10.43 34.90 4.96
C CYS A 7 -10.43 36.39 4.62
N SER A 8 -9.29 37.04 4.88
CA SER A 8 -9.04 38.47 4.70
C SER A 8 -8.32 38.80 3.39
N LEU A 9 -7.62 37.84 2.80
CA LEU A 9 -6.73 38.04 1.66
C LEU A 9 -7.47 37.93 0.32
N LYS A 10 -6.82 38.39 -0.76
CA LYS A 10 -7.32 38.30 -2.13
C LYS A 10 -6.30 37.60 -3.03
N CYS A 11 -6.77 36.85 -4.03
CA CYS A 11 -5.93 36.32 -5.09
C CYS A 11 -6.68 36.34 -6.43
N LYS A 12 -5.95 36.35 -7.54
CA LYS A 12 -6.49 36.25 -8.90
C LYS A 12 -6.74 34.79 -9.25
N LEU A 13 -8.00 34.40 -9.45
CA LEU A 13 -8.38 32.99 -9.63
C LEU A 13 -8.63 32.67 -11.11
N LEU A 14 -8.00 31.61 -11.63
CA LEU A 14 -8.02 31.29 -13.05
C LEU A 14 -9.43 31.00 -13.59
N TYR A 15 -10.25 30.27 -12.83
CA TYR A 15 -11.65 29.97 -13.18
C TYR A 15 -12.58 31.20 -13.15
N MET A 16 -12.09 32.35 -12.67
CA MET A 16 -12.79 33.64 -12.68
C MET A 16 -12.13 34.61 -13.67
N ASP A 17 -11.58 34.12 -14.78
CA ASP A 17 -10.86 34.93 -15.80
C ASP A 17 -9.69 35.75 -15.20
N ARG A 18 -9.02 35.20 -14.18
CA ARG A 18 -7.99 35.88 -13.36
C ARG A 18 -8.48 37.14 -12.63
N LYS A 19 -9.79 37.29 -12.39
CA LYS A 19 -10.37 38.32 -11.51
C LYS A 19 -9.97 38.06 -10.05
N GLU A 20 -9.90 39.12 -9.25
CA GLU A 20 -9.59 39.01 -7.81
C GLU A 20 -10.81 38.52 -7.01
N ALA A 21 -10.58 37.50 -6.19
CA ALA A 21 -11.56 36.99 -5.24
C ALA A 21 -10.94 36.84 -3.84
N ARG A 22 -11.79 36.88 -2.81
CA ARG A 22 -11.40 36.71 -1.40
C ARG A 22 -11.04 35.23 -1.16
N VAL A 23 -9.89 34.97 -0.54
CA VAL A 23 -9.37 33.63 -0.25
C VAL A 23 -8.96 33.49 1.22
N CYS A 24 -8.96 32.26 1.74
CA CYS A 24 -8.42 32.01 3.07
C CYS A 24 -6.89 32.09 3.10
N VAL A 25 -6.31 32.32 4.28
CA VAL A 25 -4.85 32.47 4.46
C VAL A 25 -4.04 31.27 3.94
N ILE A 26 -4.61 30.06 4.05
CA ILE A 26 -4.00 28.82 3.53
C ILE A 26 -4.02 28.81 2.00
N CYS A 27 -5.18 29.02 1.38
CA CYS A 27 -5.31 29.09 -0.08
C CYS A 27 -4.45 30.20 -0.70
N HIS A 28 -4.31 31.35 -0.03
CA HIS A 28 -3.43 32.41 -0.49
C HIS A 28 -1.96 31.96 -0.56
N SER A 29 -1.46 31.29 0.49
CA SER A 29 -0.10 30.74 0.52
C SER A 29 0.12 29.73 -0.61
N VAL A 30 -0.81 28.78 -0.78
CA VAL A 30 -0.75 27.76 -1.85
C VAL A 30 -0.76 28.41 -3.24
N LEU A 31 -1.62 29.39 -3.49
CA LEU A 31 -1.72 30.07 -4.79
C LEU A 31 -0.50 30.95 -5.11
N MET A 32 0.08 31.62 -4.11
CA MET A 32 1.32 32.39 -4.29
C MET A 32 2.51 31.47 -4.58
N ASN A 33 2.62 30.34 -3.86
CA ASN A 33 3.66 29.35 -4.11
C ASN A 33 3.50 28.72 -5.51
N ALA A 34 2.27 28.34 -5.91
CA ALA A 34 2.00 27.83 -7.25
C ALA A 34 2.43 28.82 -8.34
N GLN A 35 2.11 30.12 -8.21
CA GLN A 35 2.54 31.15 -9.16
C GLN A 35 4.07 31.33 -9.21
N ALA A 36 4.77 31.22 -8.07
CA ALA A 36 6.23 31.25 -8.05
C ALA A 36 6.85 30.04 -8.79
N TRP A 37 6.25 28.86 -8.68
CA TRP A 37 6.67 27.65 -9.38
C TRP A 37 6.31 27.69 -10.88
N GLU A 38 5.12 28.18 -11.25
CA GLU A 38 4.73 28.44 -12.65
C GLU A 38 5.72 29.40 -13.33
N ASN A 39 6.14 30.47 -12.66
CA ASN A 39 7.14 31.41 -13.19
C ASN A 39 8.51 30.74 -13.40
N MET A 40 8.95 29.89 -12.45
CA MET A 40 10.21 29.15 -12.56
C MET A 40 10.19 28.11 -13.69
N MET A 41 9.10 27.35 -13.81
CA MET A 41 8.93 26.38 -14.89
C MET A 41 8.75 27.06 -16.26
N SER A 42 8.12 28.24 -16.32
CA SER A 42 8.00 29.02 -17.57
C SER A 42 9.37 29.46 -18.11
N ALA A 43 10.33 29.76 -17.22
CA ALA A 43 11.72 30.04 -17.58
C ALA A 43 12.55 28.78 -17.90
N SER A 44 12.04 27.58 -17.60
CA SER A 44 12.79 26.30 -17.71
C SER A 44 12.21 25.33 -18.74
N SER A 45 11.06 25.61 -19.33
CA SER A 45 10.32 24.72 -20.25
C SER A 45 10.46 25.09 -21.73
N GLN A 46 11.11 26.21 -22.05
CA GLN A 46 11.46 26.58 -23.42
C GLN A 46 12.82 25.95 -23.78
N SER A 47 12.80 24.73 -24.32
CA SER A 47 13.98 24.20 -25.01
C SER A 47 14.26 25.05 -26.25
N PRO A 48 15.53 25.37 -26.55
CA PRO A 48 15.87 26.27 -27.66
C PRO A 48 15.38 25.71 -29.00
N ASN A 49 14.85 26.59 -29.85
CA ASN A 49 14.32 26.26 -31.17
C ASN A 49 15.43 25.69 -32.06
N PRO A 50 15.34 24.44 -32.55
CA PRO A 50 16.39 23.82 -33.37
C PRO A 50 16.60 24.53 -34.72
N ASN A 51 15.66 25.37 -35.16
CA ASN A 51 15.79 26.18 -36.36
C ASN A 51 16.47 27.54 -36.11
N ASN A 52 16.78 27.90 -34.86
CA ASN A 52 17.42 29.18 -34.51
C ASN A 52 18.75 28.97 -33.76
N PRO A 53 19.90 28.98 -34.47
CA PRO A 53 21.22 28.86 -33.87
C PRO A 53 21.51 29.87 -32.76
N ALA A 54 20.86 31.04 -32.73
CA ALA A 54 21.08 32.04 -31.67
C ALA A 54 20.57 31.60 -30.29
N GLU A 55 19.73 30.56 -30.21
CA GLU A 55 19.17 30.04 -28.95
C GLU A 55 20.03 28.91 -28.34
N TYR A 56 20.94 28.29 -29.11
CA TYR A 56 21.76 27.15 -28.64
C TYR A 56 23.26 27.22 -28.98
N CYS A 57 23.69 28.07 -29.91
CA CYS A 57 25.11 28.32 -30.18
C CYS A 57 25.63 29.51 -29.34
N SER A 58 26.87 29.42 -28.89
CA SER A 58 27.59 30.51 -28.22
C SER A 58 28.83 30.91 -29.02
N THR A 59 29.09 32.22 -29.10
CA THR A 59 30.28 32.80 -29.74
C THR A 59 31.51 32.82 -28.80
N ILE A 60 31.35 32.40 -27.54
CA ILE A 60 32.43 32.32 -26.55
C ILE A 60 33.35 31.13 -26.90
N PRO A 61 34.69 31.28 -26.90
CA PRO A 61 35.61 30.16 -27.18
C PRO A 61 35.38 28.95 -26.25
N PRO A 62 35.36 27.70 -26.77
CA PRO A 62 35.01 26.52 -25.96
C PRO A 62 35.85 26.30 -24.69
N LEU A 63 37.13 26.69 -24.70
CA LEU A 63 37.99 26.62 -23.51
C LEU A 63 37.49 27.51 -22.36
N GLN A 64 37.00 28.71 -22.67
CA GLN A 64 36.45 29.64 -21.68
C GLN A 64 35.11 29.14 -21.14
N GLN A 65 34.30 28.46 -21.97
CA GLN A 65 33.08 27.79 -21.51
C GLN A 65 33.39 26.64 -20.54
N ALA A 66 34.38 25.78 -20.87
CA ALA A 66 34.78 24.64 -20.04
C ALA A 66 35.46 25.05 -18.72
N GLN A 67 36.12 26.21 -18.69
CA GLN A 67 36.62 26.83 -17.46
C GLN A 67 35.48 27.34 -16.57
N ALA A 68 34.51 28.05 -17.15
CA ALA A 68 33.39 28.63 -16.40
C ALA A 68 32.42 27.56 -15.83
N SER A 69 32.28 26.40 -16.49
CA SER A 69 31.43 25.30 -16.03
C SER A 69 32.10 24.36 -15.03
N GLY A 70 33.41 24.53 -14.74
CA GLY A 70 34.17 23.62 -13.88
C GLY A 70 34.48 22.25 -14.49
N ALA A 71 34.09 22.00 -15.76
CA ALA A 71 34.23 20.71 -16.42
C ALA A 71 35.68 20.21 -16.57
N LEU A 72 36.66 21.13 -16.52
CA LEU A 72 38.09 20.79 -16.50
C LEU A 72 38.59 20.25 -15.14
N SER A 73 37.79 20.37 -14.08
CA SER A 73 38.13 19.96 -12.71
C SER A 73 37.24 18.87 -12.14
N SER A 74 36.16 18.51 -12.84
CA SER A 74 35.27 17.40 -12.45
C SER A 74 35.89 16.03 -12.77
N PRO A 75 35.79 15.03 -11.87
CA PRO A 75 36.20 13.67 -12.17
C PRO A 75 35.29 13.04 -13.26
N PRO A 76 35.76 12.03 -14.02
CA PRO A 76 34.94 11.35 -15.02
C PRO A 76 33.65 10.76 -14.43
N PRO A 77 32.49 10.89 -15.10
CA PRO A 77 31.23 10.36 -14.59
C PRO A 77 31.17 8.83 -14.70
N THR A 78 30.94 8.17 -13.56
CA THR A 78 30.74 6.71 -13.50
C THR A 78 29.24 6.38 -13.53
N VAL A 79 28.83 5.53 -14.49
CA VAL A 79 27.47 4.98 -14.55
C VAL A 79 27.45 3.58 -13.93
N MET A 80 26.52 3.33 -13.00
CA MET A 80 26.32 1.99 -12.46
C MET A 80 25.50 1.14 -13.43
N VAL A 81 26.12 0.10 -14.00
CA VAL A 81 25.44 -0.89 -14.85
C VAL A 81 25.00 -2.07 -13.98
N PRO A 82 23.71 -2.49 -14.00
CA PRO A 82 23.25 -3.64 -13.21
C PRO A 82 23.93 -4.94 -13.62
N VAL A 83 24.64 -5.58 -12.69
CA VAL A 83 25.26 -6.90 -12.90
C VAL A 83 24.20 -7.99 -12.72
N GLY A 84 23.48 -8.29 -13.80
CA GLY A 84 22.42 -9.29 -13.81
C GLY A 84 22.95 -10.72 -13.68
N VAL A 85 22.82 -11.33 -12.51
CA VAL A 85 22.99 -12.78 -12.30
C VAL A 85 21.74 -13.34 -11.62
N LEU A 86 21.00 -14.18 -12.35
CA LEU A 86 19.86 -14.93 -11.84
C LEU A 86 20.32 -15.89 -10.74
N LYS A 87 19.95 -15.61 -9.48
CA LYS A 87 20.20 -16.52 -8.34
C LYS A 87 18.98 -17.39 -8.08
N HIS A 88 19.14 -18.70 -8.20
CA HIS A 88 18.25 -19.68 -7.58
C HIS A 88 18.73 -19.98 -6.14
N PRO A 89 17.82 -20.24 -5.18
CA PRO A 89 18.17 -20.47 -3.78
C PRO A 89 18.51 -21.94 -3.48
N GLY A 90 19.50 -22.18 -2.60
CA GLY A 90 19.69 -23.48 -1.95
C GLY A 90 21.14 -23.86 -1.63
N ALA A 91 21.33 -24.44 -0.44
CA ALA A 91 22.50 -25.15 0.08
C ALA A 91 23.84 -24.38 0.22
N GLU A 92 24.40 -24.43 1.44
CA GLU A 92 25.82 -24.19 1.70
C GLU A 92 26.64 -25.46 1.43
N VAL A 93 27.86 -25.31 0.91
CA VAL A 93 29.11 -25.99 1.29
C VAL A 93 30.20 -25.52 0.32
N ALA A 94 31.42 -25.28 0.82
CA ALA A 94 32.53 -24.78 0.01
C ALA A 94 33.50 -25.90 -0.40
N GLN A 95 33.78 -26.05 -1.69
CA GLN A 95 35.05 -26.58 -2.24
C GLN A 95 35.22 -26.18 -3.73
N PRO A 96 36.35 -26.49 -4.44
CA PRO A 96 36.94 -25.53 -5.38
C PRO A 96 36.48 -25.61 -6.85
N ARG A 97 36.93 -24.61 -7.61
CA ARG A 97 36.73 -24.36 -9.06
C ARG A 97 36.75 -25.63 -9.94
N GLU A 98 35.57 -26.16 -10.27
CA GLU A 98 35.42 -27.01 -11.46
C GLU A 98 35.10 -26.13 -12.68
N GLN A 99 35.83 -26.32 -13.78
CA GLN A 99 35.57 -25.61 -15.04
C GLN A 99 34.31 -26.19 -15.70
N ARG A 100 33.35 -25.32 -16.04
CA ARG A 100 32.15 -25.70 -16.80
C ARG A 100 32.53 -26.30 -18.16
N ARG A 101 32.51 -27.63 -18.25
CA ARG A 101 32.60 -28.35 -19.52
C ARG A 101 31.29 -28.18 -20.29
N VAL A 102 31.40 -27.73 -21.53
CA VAL A 102 30.29 -27.66 -22.49
C VAL A 102 30.25 -28.98 -23.25
N TRP A 103 29.08 -29.60 -23.31
CA TRP A 103 28.84 -30.83 -24.05
C TRP A 103 28.06 -30.50 -25.33
N PHE A 104 28.53 -31.01 -26.46
CA PHE A 104 27.82 -30.94 -27.74
C PHE A 104 26.96 -32.21 -27.91
N ALA A 105 25.79 -32.08 -28.55
CA ALA A 105 24.80 -33.17 -28.64
C ALA A 105 25.29 -34.38 -29.48
N ASP A 106 26.29 -34.13 -30.30
CA ASP A 106 27.05 -35.03 -31.17
C ASP A 106 28.23 -35.73 -30.44
N GLY A 107 28.44 -35.47 -29.15
CA GLY A 107 29.27 -36.30 -28.26
C GLY A 107 30.79 -36.13 -28.38
N ILE A 108 31.27 -35.25 -29.26
CA ILE A 108 32.71 -35.00 -29.45
C ILE A 108 33.22 -33.95 -28.46
N LEU A 109 34.33 -34.25 -27.79
CA LEU A 109 35.04 -33.30 -26.93
C LEU A 109 36.07 -32.48 -27.73
N PRO A 110 36.38 -31.23 -27.34
CA PRO A 110 37.30 -30.34 -28.07
C PRO A 110 38.77 -30.84 -28.10
N ASN A 111 39.04 -31.97 -27.45
CA ASN A 111 40.31 -32.69 -27.43
C ASN A 111 40.51 -33.59 -28.66
N GLY A 112 39.46 -33.89 -29.43
CA GLY A 112 39.50 -34.80 -30.58
C GLY A 112 39.35 -36.29 -30.25
N GLU A 113 39.14 -36.65 -28.97
CA GLU A 113 38.84 -38.02 -28.56
C GLU A 113 37.35 -38.35 -28.75
N VAL A 114 37.07 -39.52 -29.33
CA VAL A 114 35.72 -40.05 -29.54
C VAL A 114 35.33 -40.89 -28.33
N ALA A 115 34.12 -40.69 -27.79
CA ALA A 115 33.58 -41.53 -26.73
C ALA A 115 33.20 -42.92 -27.28
N ASP A 116 33.90 -43.98 -26.83
CA ASP A 116 33.65 -45.35 -27.27
C ASP A 116 32.32 -45.89 -26.70
N ALA A 117 31.40 -46.24 -27.59
CA ALA A 117 30.01 -46.56 -27.29
C ALA A 117 29.78 -48.07 -26.99
N ALA A 118 30.68 -48.70 -26.22
CA ALA A 118 30.65 -50.15 -26.01
C ALA A 118 31.04 -50.62 -24.59
N LYS A 119 30.11 -50.60 -23.62
CA LYS A 119 30.13 -51.60 -22.54
C LYS A 119 28.78 -51.95 -21.89
N LEU A 120 28.05 -52.85 -22.53
CA LEU A 120 27.24 -53.87 -21.83
C LEU A 120 28.14 -55.07 -21.44
N THR A 121 27.54 -56.10 -20.82
CA THR A 121 28.14 -57.35 -20.28
C THR A 121 28.87 -57.18 -18.93
N MET A 122 28.77 -58.11 -17.97
CA MET A 122 27.97 -59.36 -17.85
C MET A 122 27.69 -59.60 -16.33
N ASN A 123 26.65 -60.30 -15.88
CA ASN A 123 26.35 -61.73 -16.08
C ASN A 123 24.82 -61.99 -16.17
N GLY A 124 24.43 -63.14 -16.76
CA GLY A 124 23.06 -63.64 -16.66
C GLY A 124 22.90 -65.09 -17.11
N THR A 125 22.24 -65.90 -16.28
CA THR A 125 21.76 -67.28 -16.52
C THR A 125 20.74 -67.64 -15.43
N SER A 126 19.65 -68.40 -15.61
CA SER A 126 18.76 -68.65 -16.77
C SER A 126 17.72 -69.73 -16.39
N SER A 127 16.47 -69.57 -16.85
CA SER A 127 15.46 -70.63 -17.07
C SER A 127 14.48 -71.08 -15.94
N ALA A 128 13.23 -71.30 -16.38
CA ALA A 128 12.17 -72.20 -15.90
C ALA A 128 11.46 -72.03 -14.53
N GLY A 129 10.11 -71.90 -14.58
CA GLY A 129 9.19 -72.03 -13.43
C GLY A 129 7.71 -71.85 -13.84
N THR A 130 6.88 -72.91 -13.82
CA THR A 130 5.58 -72.99 -14.54
C THR A 130 4.49 -73.72 -13.73
N LEU A 131 3.17 -73.43 -13.81
CA LEU A 131 2.39 -72.42 -14.57
C LEU A 131 1.81 -71.36 -13.59
N ALA A 132 0.58 -70.81 -13.55
CA ALA A 132 -0.73 -70.90 -14.25
C ALA A 132 -1.46 -69.52 -14.07
N VAL A 133 -2.53 -69.05 -14.77
CA VAL A 133 -3.71 -69.63 -15.47
C VAL A 133 -4.78 -70.17 -14.51
N SER A 134 -6.03 -69.66 -14.42
CA SER A 134 -6.75 -68.55 -15.10
C SER A 134 -8.00 -68.08 -14.30
N HIS A 135 -8.67 -67.02 -14.80
CA HIS A 135 -10.12 -66.68 -14.66
C HIS A 135 -10.69 -65.86 -13.47
N ASP A 136 -11.31 -64.72 -13.84
CA ASP A 136 -12.45 -63.99 -13.21
C ASP A 136 -13.79 -64.78 -13.42
N PRO A 137 -14.97 -64.44 -12.84
CA PRO A 137 -15.36 -63.21 -12.10
C PRO A 137 -16.33 -63.39 -10.87
N VAL A 138 -16.93 -62.27 -10.40
CA VAL A 138 -18.29 -62.09 -9.77
C VAL A 138 -18.38 -61.66 -8.26
N LYS A 139 -19.38 -60.80 -7.97
CA LYS A 139 -19.82 -60.12 -6.71
C LYS A 139 -21.12 -60.81 -6.15
N PRO A 140 -21.86 -60.40 -5.09
CA PRO A 140 -21.70 -59.32 -4.07
C PRO A 140 -22.10 -59.76 -2.61
N VAL A 141 -22.56 -58.80 -1.76
CA VAL A 141 -23.35 -58.96 -0.48
C VAL A 141 -22.54 -59.36 0.79
N THR A 142 -22.74 -58.84 2.01
CA THR A 142 -23.38 -57.62 2.61
C THR A 142 -22.97 -57.53 4.12
N THR A 143 -23.31 -56.42 4.81
CA THR A 143 -23.51 -56.24 6.28
C THR A 143 -22.38 -55.60 7.13
N SER A 144 -22.77 -54.58 7.91
CA SER A 144 -22.05 -53.92 9.03
C SER A 144 -22.33 -54.65 10.37
N PRO A 145 -21.78 -54.30 11.57
CA PRO A 145 -21.72 -52.95 12.16
C PRO A 145 -20.48 -52.56 13.01
N LEU A 146 -20.54 -51.33 13.54
CA LEU A 146 -19.76 -50.64 14.59
C LEU A 146 -19.97 -51.30 16.00
N PRO A 147 -19.21 -50.99 17.11
CA PRO A 147 -18.89 -49.60 17.56
C PRO A 147 -17.64 -49.32 18.44
N ALA A 148 -17.48 -48.03 18.77
CA ALA A 148 -16.77 -47.44 19.93
C ALA A 148 -15.22 -47.54 19.94
N GLU A 149 -14.43 -46.78 20.71
CA GLU A 149 -14.67 -45.91 21.89
C GLU A 149 -14.33 -44.41 21.63
N ALA A 150 -14.40 -43.56 22.67
CA ALA A 150 -14.13 -42.11 22.62
C ALA A 150 -12.97 -41.70 23.55
N ASP A 151 -12.51 -40.44 23.48
CA ASP A 151 -11.98 -39.78 24.68
C ASP A 151 -12.13 -38.24 24.73
N ILE A 152 -12.21 -37.77 25.97
CA ILE A 152 -12.67 -36.50 26.57
C ILE A 152 -12.25 -35.12 25.98
N SER A 153 -13.07 -34.10 26.30
CA SER A 153 -12.68 -32.68 26.40
C SER A 153 -13.46 -31.94 27.50
N LEU A 154 -12.74 -31.37 28.49
CA LEU A 154 -13.19 -30.35 29.47
C LEU A 154 -11.95 -29.48 29.81
N PHE A 155 -11.92 -28.14 29.90
CA PHE A 155 -12.85 -27.04 30.22
C PHE A 155 -12.76 -26.51 31.68
N SER A 156 -12.52 -25.19 31.79
CA SER A 156 -12.78 -24.25 32.94
C SER A 156 -11.57 -23.59 33.62
N GLY A 157 -11.64 -22.27 33.94
CA GLY A 157 -10.93 -21.70 35.11
C GLY A 157 -10.27 -20.30 35.07
N SER A 158 -11.04 -19.20 35.04
CA SER A 158 -10.80 -17.96 35.85
C SER A 158 -9.58 -17.00 35.64
N ILE A 159 -9.80 -15.93 34.84
CA ILE A 159 -9.79 -14.48 35.21
C ILE A 159 -8.50 -13.74 35.72
N THR A 160 -8.40 -12.46 35.27
CA THR A 160 -7.64 -11.26 35.72
C THR A 160 -6.21 -10.93 35.23
N GLN A 161 -6.07 -9.64 34.84
CA GLN A 161 -4.86 -8.81 34.63
C GLN A 161 -3.92 -9.20 33.46
N VAL A 162 -3.28 -8.26 32.73
CA VAL A 162 -3.32 -6.78 32.78
C VAL A 162 -3.46 -6.19 31.37
N GLY A 163 -3.79 -4.90 31.24
CA GLY A 163 -4.09 -4.26 29.95
C GLY A 163 -2.93 -4.27 28.95
N SER A 164 -3.19 -4.73 27.73
CA SER A 164 -2.29 -4.57 26.59
C SER A 164 -2.31 -3.12 26.11
N PRO A 165 -1.16 -2.48 25.80
CA PRO A 165 -1.15 -1.11 25.30
C PRO A 165 -1.78 -1.03 23.91
N VAL A 166 -2.70 -0.08 23.72
CA VAL A 166 -3.29 0.28 22.41
C VAL A 166 -2.28 1.09 21.57
N GLY A 167 -1.11 0.49 21.31
CA GLY A 167 0.05 1.16 20.71
C GLY A 167 0.61 0.51 19.44
N SER A 168 0.09 -0.66 19.04
CA SER A 168 0.60 -1.43 17.89
C SER A 168 -0.48 -2.04 16.99
N ALA A 169 -1.76 -1.92 17.34
CA ALA A 169 -2.86 -2.39 16.51
C ALA A 169 -3.04 -1.48 15.27
N MET A 170 -2.73 -2.00 14.08
CA MET A 170 -2.89 -1.28 12.80
C MET A 170 -4.36 -1.08 12.38
N ASN A 171 -5.29 -1.78 13.06
CA ASN A 171 -6.73 -1.63 12.91
C ASN A 171 -7.40 -1.83 14.28
N LEU A 172 -8.35 -0.97 14.62
CA LEU A 172 -9.21 -1.04 15.81
C LEU A 172 -10.70 -1.18 15.46
N ILE A 173 -11.04 -1.33 14.18
CA ILE A 173 -12.39 -1.66 13.73
C ILE A 173 -12.65 -3.15 14.05
N PRO A 174 -13.66 -3.48 14.88
CA PRO A 174 -14.06 -4.87 15.11
C PRO A 174 -14.90 -5.40 13.93
N GLU A 175 -14.83 -6.72 13.70
CA GLU A 175 -15.71 -7.42 12.74
C GLU A 175 -17.19 -7.14 13.05
N ASP A 176 -17.61 -7.43 14.29
CA ASP A 176 -18.94 -7.15 14.83
C ASP A 176 -18.91 -5.93 15.76
N GLY A 177 -19.18 -4.74 15.23
CA GLY A 177 -19.38 -3.55 16.05
C GLY A 177 -19.18 -2.22 15.33
N LEU A 178 -18.72 -1.21 16.07
CA LEU A 178 -18.16 0.03 15.57
C LEU A 178 -16.77 0.20 16.20
N PRO A 179 -15.82 0.90 15.54
CA PRO A 179 -14.55 1.24 16.18
C PRO A 179 -14.76 2.13 17.42
N PRO A 180 -13.80 2.17 18.36
CA PRO A 180 -13.87 3.01 19.55
C PRO A 180 -14.12 4.49 19.22
N ILE A 181 -14.79 5.22 20.11
CA ILE A 181 -14.96 6.69 20.00
C ILE A 181 -14.30 7.46 21.14
N LEU A 182 -13.86 8.68 20.83
CA LEU A 182 -13.40 9.66 21.81
C LEU A 182 -14.58 10.54 22.26
N ILE A 183 -14.88 10.52 23.56
CA ILE A 183 -15.92 11.33 24.19
C ILE A 183 -15.24 12.44 25.00
N SER A 184 -15.55 13.69 24.70
CA SER A 184 -15.12 14.84 25.51
C SER A 184 -15.79 14.77 26.88
N THR A 185 -15.03 14.80 27.97
CA THR A 185 -15.56 14.72 29.34
C THR A 185 -16.18 16.04 29.84
N GLY A 186 -16.25 17.05 28.97
CA GLY A 186 -16.61 18.43 29.32
C GLY A 186 -15.45 19.26 29.88
N VAL A 187 -14.34 18.61 30.27
CA VAL A 187 -13.09 19.28 30.67
C VAL A 187 -12.20 19.49 29.44
N LYS A 188 -11.71 20.72 29.24
CA LYS A 188 -10.98 21.10 28.03
C LYS A 188 -9.67 20.30 27.87
N GLY A 189 -9.66 19.37 26.93
CA GLY A 189 -8.50 18.55 26.58
C GLY A 189 -8.47 17.17 27.24
N ASP A 190 -9.48 16.83 28.02
CA ASP A 190 -9.70 15.50 28.58
C ASP A 190 -10.72 14.72 27.74
N TYR A 191 -10.43 13.45 27.48
CA TYR A 191 -11.17 12.59 26.55
C TYR A 191 -11.23 11.16 27.09
N ALA A 192 -12.43 10.65 27.27
CA ALA A 192 -12.67 9.23 27.54
C ALA A 192 -12.71 8.45 26.21
N VAL A 193 -12.34 7.17 26.26
CA VAL A 193 -12.48 6.23 25.14
C VAL A 193 -13.64 5.27 25.44
N GLU A 194 -14.67 5.25 24.61
CA GLU A 194 -15.67 4.18 24.63
C GLU A 194 -15.25 3.11 23.61
N GLU A 195 -14.80 1.94 24.09
CA GLU A 195 -14.21 0.90 23.23
C GLU A 195 -15.21 0.23 22.27
N LYS A 196 -16.49 0.15 22.67
CA LYS A 196 -17.54 -0.58 21.92
C LYS A 196 -18.85 0.22 21.89
N PRO A 197 -18.88 1.36 21.20
CA PRO A 197 -20.03 2.25 21.20
C PRO A 197 -21.26 1.62 20.54
N SER A 198 -22.40 1.72 21.21
CA SER A 198 -23.65 1.16 20.68
C SER A 198 -24.11 1.93 19.44
N GLN A 199 -24.43 1.22 18.36
CA GLN A 199 -24.80 1.84 17.08
C GLN A 199 -26.05 2.73 17.20
N ILE A 200 -26.98 2.42 18.12
CA ILE A 200 -28.18 3.23 18.39
C ILE A 200 -27.79 4.59 18.99
N SER A 201 -26.91 4.62 20.00
CA SER A 201 -26.42 5.86 20.60
C SER A 201 -25.64 6.71 19.60
N VAL A 202 -24.77 6.07 18.80
CA VAL A 202 -23.99 6.72 17.74
C VAL A 202 -24.89 7.36 16.67
N MET A 203 -25.90 6.63 16.19
CA MET A 203 -26.87 7.17 15.23
C MET A 203 -27.63 8.37 15.82
N GLN A 204 -28.13 8.26 17.05
CA GLN A 204 -28.85 9.35 17.72
C GLN A 204 -28.00 10.63 17.79
N GLN A 205 -26.76 10.55 18.30
CA GLN A 205 -25.87 11.71 18.42
C GLN A 205 -25.50 12.34 17.06
N LEU A 206 -25.44 11.53 15.99
CA LEU A 206 -25.19 12.01 14.63
C LEU A 206 -26.41 12.68 14.00
N GLU A 207 -27.63 12.27 14.38
CA GLU A 207 -28.90 12.87 13.92
C GLU A 207 -29.36 14.07 14.77
N ASP A 208 -28.96 14.15 16.05
CA ASP A 208 -29.18 15.30 16.95
C ASP A 208 -28.56 16.61 16.43
N GLY A 209 -27.65 16.53 15.44
CA GLY A 209 -27.18 17.69 14.67
C GLY A 209 -26.22 18.62 15.43
N GLY A 210 -25.60 18.14 16.52
CA GLY A 210 -24.67 18.89 17.36
C GLY A 210 -23.53 19.57 16.59
N PRO A 211 -22.84 20.58 17.17
CA PRO A 211 -21.82 21.35 16.46
C PRO A 211 -20.59 20.52 16.08
N ASP A 212 -20.14 19.64 16.97
CA ASP A 212 -18.94 18.81 16.82
C ASP A 212 -19.22 17.47 16.11
N PRO A 213 -18.23 16.88 15.41
CA PRO A 213 -18.34 15.54 14.83
C PRO A 213 -18.02 14.45 15.88
N LEU A 214 -18.56 13.24 15.70
CA LEU A 214 -18.12 12.07 16.47
C LEU A 214 -16.74 11.62 15.98
N VAL A 215 -15.82 11.33 16.89
CA VAL A 215 -14.43 11.01 16.56
C VAL A 215 -14.16 9.53 16.83
N PHE A 216 -14.03 8.74 15.76
CA PHE A 216 -13.71 7.32 15.82
C PHE A 216 -12.20 7.09 15.76
N VAL A 217 -11.70 6.11 16.52
CA VAL A 217 -10.29 5.71 16.56
C VAL A 217 -10.11 4.48 15.67
N LEU A 218 -9.44 4.64 14.52
CA LEU A 218 -9.25 3.55 13.55
C LEU A 218 -7.93 2.81 13.77
N ASN A 219 -6.88 3.53 14.21
CA ASN A 219 -5.72 2.99 14.90
C ASN A 219 -5.12 4.10 15.80
N ALA A 220 -4.04 3.82 16.53
CA ALA A 220 -3.44 4.77 17.48
C ALA A 220 -3.00 6.12 16.86
N ASN A 221 -2.79 6.18 15.54
CA ASN A 221 -2.36 7.38 14.80
C ASN A 221 -3.40 7.90 13.79
N LEU A 222 -4.48 7.15 13.54
CA LEU A 222 -5.50 7.47 12.55
C LEU A 222 -6.90 7.55 13.19
N LEU A 223 -7.48 8.75 13.14
CA LEU A 223 -8.85 9.03 13.54
C LEU A 223 -9.73 9.30 12.33
N SER A 224 -11.02 9.02 12.46
CA SER A 224 -12.07 9.42 11.51
C SER A 224 -13.14 10.22 12.22
N MET A 225 -13.26 11.51 11.91
CA MET A 225 -14.35 12.36 12.38
C MET A 225 -15.55 12.23 11.43
N VAL A 226 -16.72 11.92 11.97
CA VAL A 226 -17.97 11.65 11.23
C VAL A 226 -19.06 12.62 11.65
N LYS A 227 -19.81 13.15 10.68
CA LYS A 227 -20.96 14.02 10.93
C LYS A 227 -21.99 13.96 9.80
N ILE A 228 -23.29 14.01 10.13
CA ILE A 228 -24.34 14.25 9.14
C ILE A 228 -24.39 15.73 8.79
N VAL A 229 -24.35 16.06 7.50
CA VAL A 229 -24.38 17.43 6.97
C VAL A 229 -25.43 17.58 5.88
N ASN A 230 -25.93 18.80 5.68
CA ASN A 230 -26.66 19.16 4.47
C ASN A 230 -25.68 19.78 3.47
N TYR A 231 -25.42 19.08 2.36
CA TYR A 231 -24.55 19.54 1.28
C TYR A 231 -25.35 19.62 -0.02
N VAL A 232 -25.49 20.83 -0.59
CA VAL A 232 -26.25 21.10 -1.83
C VAL A 232 -27.66 20.49 -1.78
N ASN A 233 -28.38 20.77 -0.69
CA ASN A 233 -29.75 20.29 -0.41
C ASN A 233 -29.90 18.75 -0.30
N ARG A 234 -28.83 18.05 0.11
CA ARG A 234 -28.83 16.59 0.34
C ARG A 234 -28.28 16.28 1.74
N LYS A 235 -28.94 15.36 2.46
CA LYS A 235 -28.39 14.75 3.68
C LYS A 235 -27.22 13.86 3.27
N CYS A 236 -26.03 14.13 3.81
CA CYS A 236 -24.81 13.38 3.51
C CYS A 236 -24.08 13.03 4.80
N TRP A 237 -23.46 11.85 4.84
CA TRP A 237 -22.39 11.55 5.76
C TRP A 237 -21.12 12.27 5.31
N CYS A 238 -20.59 13.13 6.18
CA CYS A 238 -19.25 13.70 6.06
C CYS A 238 -18.30 12.85 6.89
N PHE A 239 -17.42 12.11 6.23
CA PHE A 239 -16.29 11.40 6.84
C PHE A 239 -15.02 12.19 6.57
N THR A 240 -14.18 12.37 7.58
CA THR A 240 -12.92 13.12 7.48
C THR A 240 -11.82 12.46 8.29
N THR A 241 -10.62 12.27 7.72
CA THR A 241 -9.50 11.67 8.45
C THR A 241 -8.73 12.70 9.28
N LYS A 242 -8.03 12.22 10.31
CA LYS A 242 -6.93 12.92 10.96
C LYS A 242 -5.85 11.89 11.32
N GLY A 243 -4.70 11.98 10.65
CA GLY A 243 -3.57 11.08 10.81
C GLY A 243 -2.78 10.82 9.53
N MET A 244 -3.37 11.06 8.35
CA MET A 244 -2.72 10.77 7.06
C MET A 244 -1.42 11.56 6.85
N HIS A 245 -1.33 12.78 7.41
CA HIS A 245 -0.12 13.59 7.35
C HIS A 245 1.10 12.93 8.03
N ALA A 246 0.91 12.03 9.00
CA ALA A 246 1.98 11.29 9.66
C ALA A 246 2.62 10.23 8.75
N VAL A 247 1.93 9.83 7.68
CA VAL A 247 2.38 8.88 6.65
C VAL A 247 2.59 9.57 5.29
N GLY A 248 2.81 10.89 5.31
CA GLY A 248 3.10 11.69 4.12
C GLY A 248 1.89 12.01 3.22
N GLN A 249 0.68 11.61 3.61
CA GLN A 249 -0.53 11.74 2.81
C GLN A 249 -1.41 12.93 3.21
N SER A 250 -2.25 13.37 2.27
CA SER A 250 -3.27 14.39 2.56
C SER A 250 -4.42 13.81 3.37
N GLU A 251 -5.03 14.61 4.26
CA GLU A 251 -6.25 14.19 4.95
C GLU A 251 -7.42 14.10 3.98
N ILE A 252 -8.21 13.03 4.09
CA ILE A 252 -9.24 12.65 3.13
C ILE A 252 -10.61 13.13 3.63
N VAL A 253 -11.44 13.61 2.71
CA VAL A 253 -12.83 14.03 2.97
C VAL A 253 -13.76 13.27 2.02
N ILE A 254 -14.72 12.52 2.57
CA ILE A 254 -15.74 11.81 1.80
C ILE A 254 -17.12 12.35 2.19
N LEU A 255 -17.84 12.88 1.20
CA LEU A 255 -19.24 13.28 1.30
C LEU A 255 -20.12 12.22 0.64
N LEU A 256 -20.49 11.20 1.40
CA LEU A 256 -21.38 10.12 0.95
C LEU A 256 -22.83 10.55 1.15
N GLN A 257 -23.63 10.60 0.08
CA GLN A 257 -25.05 10.92 0.21
C GLN A 257 -25.75 9.82 1.02
N CYS A 258 -26.56 10.21 2.02
CA CYS A 258 -27.37 9.26 2.76
C CYS A 258 -28.42 8.59 1.87
N LEU A 259 -28.72 7.34 2.19
CA LEU A 259 -29.84 6.60 1.60
C LEU A 259 -31.17 6.97 2.33
N PRO A 260 -32.33 6.79 1.69
CA PRO A 260 -33.61 6.83 2.40
C PRO A 260 -33.63 5.74 3.48
N ASP A 261 -34.16 6.08 4.67
CA ASP A 261 -34.31 5.21 5.83
C ASP A 261 -33.01 4.50 6.30
N GLU A 262 -31.85 5.13 6.10
CA GLU A 262 -30.54 4.62 6.48
C GLU A 262 -30.32 4.61 8.01
N LYS A 263 -30.45 3.42 8.63
CA LYS A 263 -30.37 3.20 10.09
C LYS A 263 -28.99 2.75 10.60
N CYS A 264 -27.99 2.76 9.73
CA CYS A 264 -26.65 2.25 9.99
C CYS A 264 -25.61 3.25 9.51
N LEU A 265 -24.56 3.46 10.31
CA LEU A 265 -23.36 4.16 9.84
C LEU A 265 -22.63 3.28 8.81
N PRO A 266 -22.29 3.76 7.60
CA PRO A 266 -21.62 2.97 6.56
C PRO A 266 -20.14 2.73 6.91
N LYS A 267 -19.88 1.60 7.58
CA LYS A 267 -18.59 1.26 8.23
C LYS A 267 -17.44 1.03 7.25
N ASP A 268 -17.74 0.66 6.00
CA ASP A 268 -16.73 0.35 4.99
C ASP A 268 -15.81 1.53 4.65
N ILE A 269 -16.29 2.77 4.90
CA ILE A 269 -15.46 3.97 4.79
C ILE A 269 -14.29 3.95 5.79
N PHE A 270 -14.50 3.42 7.00
CA PHE A 270 -13.42 3.23 7.98
C PHE A 270 -12.41 2.17 7.49
N ASN A 271 -12.88 1.05 6.96
CA ASN A 271 -12.02 0.00 6.39
C ASN A 271 -11.18 0.54 5.24
N HIS A 272 -11.76 1.38 4.38
CA HIS A 272 -11.07 2.04 3.28
C HIS A 272 -9.99 3.02 3.78
N PHE A 273 -10.28 3.86 4.77
CA PHE A 273 -9.28 4.75 5.39
C PHE A 273 -8.11 3.98 6.02
N VAL A 274 -8.39 2.88 6.74
CA VAL A 274 -7.33 2.02 7.30
C VAL A 274 -6.48 1.40 6.20
N GLN A 275 -7.08 0.97 5.08
CA GLN A 275 -6.33 0.42 3.95
C GLN A 275 -5.41 1.48 3.31
N LEU A 276 -5.93 2.67 3.00
CA LEU A 276 -5.12 3.77 2.43
C LEU A 276 -3.96 4.18 3.34
N TYR A 277 -4.15 4.14 4.66
CA TYR A 277 -3.10 4.40 5.64
C TYR A 277 -2.00 3.30 5.64
N ARG A 278 -2.37 2.02 5.43
CA ARG A 278 -1.39 0.92 5.23
C ARG A 278 -0.62 1.08 3.92
N ASP A 279 -1.32 1.44 2.84
CA ASP A 279 -0.72 1.60 1.51
C ASP A 279 0.31 2.74 1.51
N ALA A 280 -0.02 3.86 2.17
CA ALA A 280 0.91 4.96 2.41
C ALA A 280 2.13 4.54 3.26
N LEU A 281 1.93 3.79 4.35
CA LEU A 281 3.03 3.22 5.16
C LEU A 281 3.96 2.29 4.35
N ALA A 282 3.43 1.61 3.34
CA ALA A 282 4.20 0.74 2.45
C ALA A 282 4.97 1.51 1.36
N GLY A 283 4.90 2.84 1.33
CA GLY A 283 5.45 3.67 0.26
C GLY A 283 4.62 3.67 -1.03
N GLY A 284 3.37 3.21 -0.95
CA GLY A 284 2.40 3.33 -2.03
C GLY A 284 1.83 4.76 -2.10
N ASN A 285 2.10 5.46 -3.20
CA ASN A 285 1.41 6.70 -3.53
C ASN A 285 -0.05 6.38 -3.92
N ALA A 286 -0.90 6.24 -2.91
CA ALA A 286 -2.34 6.18 -3.09
C ALA A 286 -2.89 7.61 -3.19
N LEU A 287 -3.37 7.96 -4.39
CA LEU A 287 -3.75 9.31 -4.88
C LEU A 287 -2.56 10.19 -5.30
#